data_AF-A0A9P7GC86-F1
#
_entry.id   AF-A0A9P7GC86-F1
#
_cell.length_a   1.000
_cell.length_b   1.000
_cell.length_c   1.000
_cell.angle_alpha   90.00
_cell.angle_beta   90.00
_cell.angle_gamma   90.00
#
_symmetry.space_group_name_H-M   'P 1'
#
loop_
_entity.id
_entity.type
_entity.pdbx_description
1 polymer ?
#
loop_
_entity_poly.entity_id
_entity_poly.type
_entity_poly.pdbx_seq_one_letter_code
_entity_poly.pdbx_strand_id
1 'polypeptide(L)'
;MTPVYFPGWILDAEVSAEFSYSNVERTASGIIHDSYLPGSDYQVLSWTSNFPKEIDTVDPVPFTKDLEVQHGMEISCLPFTISPFAGLDLAKSMSSRDATIDEDGLRFDPKSLKTNLVAAYPVLFPLYLAQYQSPVPEGQQLVTVFIEAFGHNGRIRAERRDLGKELREIMPGAPQMFIDFTHEMDDVDIANLRGEPSPFFNVAGFLTPERRAIAPAAAEWLNRLIITHEAGPTLVEKSGIITSDDDPRIRPCSFEERTRNMEWMLLSGEMESMKRVVTSMKETHENGRIVHVGSKTATPQDIFDATIKSLQSRIEEIETQRKENTPPWWKEWLDISSKKKSK
;
A
#
# COMPACT_ATOMS: atom_id res chain seq x y z
N MET A 1 -4.96 31.51 5.58
CA MET A 1 -4.92 30.04 5.73
C MET A 1 -6.35 29.54 5.66
N THR A 2 -6.57 28.43 4.99
CA THR A 2 -7.88 27.81 4.82
C THR A 2 -7.82 26.39 5.37
N PRO A 3 -8.62 26.02 6.37
CA PRO A 3 -8.67 24.64 6.84
C PRO A 3 -9.44 23.76 5.85
N VAL A 4 -8.90 22.57 5.59
CA VAL A 4 -9.51 21.60 4.69
C VAL A 4 -9.39 20.19 5.26
N TYR A 5 -10.30 19.33 4.84
CA TYR A 5 -10.15 17.88 4.98
C TYR A 5 -9.73 17.28 3.64
N PHE A 6 -8.56 16.63 3.61
CA PHE A 6 -8.10 15.88 2.46
C PHE A 6 -8.51 14.40 2.58
N PRO A 7 -9.22 13.83 1.61
CA PRO A 7 -9.63 12.44 1.66
C PRO A 7 -8.47 11.49 1.37
N GLY A 8 -8.43 10.37 2.08
CA GLY A 8 -7.54 9.26 1.82
C GLY A 8 -8.19 7.92 2.17
N TRP A 9 -7.64 6.87 1.60
CA TRP A 9 -8.01 5.50 1.88
C TRP A 9 -6.85 4.81 2.60
N ILE A 10 -7.16 4.18 3.72
CA ILE A 10 -6.27 3.19 4.33
C ILE A 10 -6.69 1.82 3.80
N LEU A 11 -5.72 0.99 3.43
CA LEU A 11 -5.94 -0.26 2.73
C LEU A 11 -5.28 -1.41 3.48
N ASP A 12 -6.07 -2.45 3.73
CA ASP A 12 -5.61 -3.77 4.11
C ASP A 12 -6.00 -4.77 3.03
N ALA A 13 -5.04 -5.54 2.55
CA ALA A 13 -5.28 -6.49 1.47
C ALA A 13 -4.38 -7.72 1.55
N GLU A 14 -4.96 -8.87 1.30
CA GLU A 14 -4.23 -10.06 0.88
C GLU A 14 -4.53 -10.30 -0.61
N VAL A 15 -3.49 -10.25 -1.43
CA VAL A 15 -3.58 -10.47 -2.88
C VAL A 15 -2.71 -11.63 -3.30
N SER A 16 -3.19 -12.47 -4.21
CA SER A 16 -2.40 -13.52 -4.86
C SER A 16 -2.20 -13.21 -6.33
N ALA A 17 -1.02 -13.51 -6.86
CA ALA A 17 -0.74 -13.47 -8.29
C ALA A 17 0.27 -14.56 -8.65
N GLU A 18 0.34 -14.90 -9.93
CA GLU A 18 1.42 -15.66 -10.52
C GLU A 18 2.61 -14.74 -10.79
N PHE A 19 3.75 -15.10 -10.24
CA PHE A 19 5.03 -14.44 -10.43
C PHE A 19 5.90 -15.30 -11.32
N SER A 20 6.73 -14.66 -12.13
CA SER A 20 7.81 -15.32 -12.84
C SER A 20 9.14 -14.68 -12.50
N TYR A 21 10.11 -15.53 -12.22
CA TYR A 21 11.48 -15.17 -11.91
C TYR A 21 12.39 -16.30 -12.37
N SER A 22 13.49 -15.97 -13.07
CA SER A 22 14.43 -16.96 -13.60
C SER A 22 13.77 -18.12 -14.40
N ASN A 23 12.71 -17.83 -15.15
CA ASN A 23 11.87 -18.78 -15.89
C ASN A 23 11.07 -19.78 -15.05
N VAL A 24 10.93 -19.55 -13.75
CA VAL A 24 10.06 -20.32 -12.86
C VAL A 24 8.79 -19.52 -12.59
N GLU A 25 7.63 -20.11 -12.90
CA GLU A 25 6.32 -19.55 -12.57
C GLU A 25 5.82 -20.09 -11.24
N ARG A 26 5.34 -19.19 -10.36
CA ARG A 26 4.85 -19.53 -9.03
C ARG A 26 3.70 -18.62 -8.63
N THR A 27 2.65 -19.18 -8.05
CA THR A 27 1.65 -18.37 -7.34
C THR A 27 2.23 -17.94 -5.99
N ALA A 28 2.10 -16.65 -5.68
CA ALA A 28 2.45 -16.09 -4.39
C ALA A 28 1.34 -15.19 -3.89
N SER A 29 1.20 -15.09 -2.57
CA SER A 29 0.35 -14.09 -1.93
C SER A 29 1.20 -13.01 -1.27
N GLY A 30 0.80 -11.76 -1.42
CA GLY A 30 1.33 -10.60 -0.71
C GLY A 30 0.30 -10.09 0.29
N ILE A 31 0.80 -9.64 1.44
CA ILE A 31 0.00 -8.95 2.46
C ILE A 31 0.40 -7.47 2.45
N ILE A 32 -0.60 -6.62 2.27
CA ILE A 32 -0.53 -5.17 2.34
C ILE A 32 -1.37 -4.77 3.54
N HIS A 33 -0.83 -3.91 4.40
CA HIS A 33 -1.59 -3.38 5.52
C HIS A 33 -1.25 -1.92 5.73
N ASP A 34 -2.15 -1.19 6.37
CA ASP A 34 -1.93 0.20 6.77
C ASP A 34 -1.40 1.08 5.63
N SER A 35 -1.81 0.74 4.41
CA SER A 35 -1.31 1.36 3.20
C SER A 35 -2.23 2.50 2.80
N TYR A 36 -1.63 3.61 2.42
CA TYR A 36 -2.33 4.82 2.04
C TYR A 36 -2.51 4.90 0.52
N LEU A 37 -3.72 5.21 0.10
CA LEU A 37 -4.04 5.65 -1.26
C LEU A 37 -4.73 7.03 -1.17
N PRO A 38 -4.36 8.02 -1.99
CA PRO A 38 -5.03 9.31 -1.98
C PRO A 38 -6.50 9.13 -2.39
N GLY A 39 -7.41 9.83 -1.71
CA GLY A 39 -8.84 9.80 -2.04
C GLY A 39 -9.23 10.85 -3.08
N SER A 40 -8.36 11.83 -3.32
CA SER A 40 -8.55 12.90 -4.31
C SER A 40 -7.30 13.06 -5.17
N ASP A 41 -7.48 13.46 -6.43
CA ASP A 41 -6.43 13.80 -7.39
C ASP A 41 -5.91 15.23 -7.25
N TYR A 42 -6.31 15.98 -6.22
CA TYR A 42 -5.79 17.30 -5.96
C TYR A 42 -4.25 17.27 -5.97
N GLN A 43 -3.66 18.04 -6.89
CA GLN A 43 -2.23 18.04 -7.14
C GLN A 43 -1.44 18.32 -5.86
N VAL A 44 -0.24 17.77 -5.77
CA VAL A 44 0.65 17.84 -4.60
C VAL A 44 0.16 17.05 -3.38
N LEU A 45 -1.12 17.05 -3.04
CA LEU A 45 -1.63 16.22 -1.95
C LEU A 45 -1.80 14.75 -2.35
N SER A 46 -2.07 14.49 -3.63
CA SER A 46 -2.23 13.14 -4.17
C SER A 46 -0.91 12.39 -4.36
N TRP A 47 0.22 13.08 -4.54
CA TRP A 47 1.54 12.45 -4.74
C TRP A 47 2.36 12.28 -3.46
N THR A 48 1.77 12.57 -2.30
CA THR A 48 2.37 12.28 -1.00
C THR A 48 1.45 11.47 -0.11
N SER A 49 2.02 10.58 0.69
CA SER A 49 1.26 9.89 1.73
C SER A 49 0.93 10.82 2.88
N ASN A 50 -0.36 11.03 3.14
CA ASN A 50 -0.86 11.80 4.28
C ASN A 50 -1.04 10.95 5.53
N PHE A 51 -0.69 9.66 5.48
CA PHE A 51 -0.79 8.75 6.60
C PHE A 51 0.54 8.70 7.40
N PRO A 52 0.65 9.41 8.52
CA PRO A 52 1.81 9.34 9.40
C PRO A 52 1.85 7.98 10.12
N LYS A 53 3.05 7.51 10.48
CA LYS A 53 3.22 6.24 11.23
C LYS A 53 2.60 6.31 12.62
N GLU A 54 2.49 7.52 13.16
CA GLU A 54 1.95 7.78 14.50
C GLU A 54 0.44 7.50 14.59
N ILE A 55 -0.30 7.56 13.47
CA ILE A 55 -1.76 7.32 13.45
C ILE A 55 -2.10 5.83 13.59
N ASP A 56 -1.14 4.92 13.42
CA ASP A 56 -1.40 3.47 13.56
C ASP A 56 -1.94 3.07 14.94
N THR A 57 -1.78 3.92 15.95
CA THR A 57 -2.21 3.67 17.34
C THR A 57 -3.43 4.48 17.77
N VAL A 58 -3.99 5.32 16.88
CA VAL A 58 -5.07 6.26 17.22
C VAL A 58 -6.30 5.95 16.40
N ASP A 59 -7.43 5.74 17.08
CA ASP A 59 -8.73 5.66 16.42
C ASP A 59 -9.13 7.04 15.88
N PRO A 60 -9.46 7.15 14.59
CA PRO A 60 -9.97 8.40 14.03
C PRO A 60 -11.34 8.73 14.62
N VAL A 61 -11.61 10.03 14.70
CA VAL A 61 -12.91 10.53 15.17
C VAL A 61 -13.96 10.28 14.08
N PRO A 62 -15.12 9.67 14.40
CA PRO A 62 -16.20 9.51 13.45
C PRO A 62 -16.64 10.85 12.85
N PHE A 63 -16.82 10.88 11.53
CA PHE A 63 -17.22 12.11 10.86
C PHE A 63 -18.64 12.52 11.27
N THR A 64 -18.80 13.79 11.62
CA THR A 64 -20.09 14.43 11.89
C THR A 64 -20.09 15.82 11.27
N LYS A 65 -21.28 16.37 10.97
CA LYS A 65 -21.40 17.72 10.40
C LYS A 65 -20.80 18.81 11.28
N ASP A 66 -20.75 18.60 12.59
CA ASP A 66 -20.12 19.54 13.52
C ASP A 66 -18.61 19.67 13.28
N LEU A 67 -17.96 18.66 12.67
CA LEU A 67 -16.56 18.74 12.28
C LEU A 67 -16.32 19.64 11.07
N GLU A 68 -17.37 20.02 10.32
CA GLU A 68 -17.27 21.00 9.22
C GLU A 68 -17.08 22.43 9.76
N VAL A 69 -17.24 22.65 11.07
CA VAL A 69 -16.99 23.94 11.72
C VAL A 69 -16.15 23.75 12.98
N GLN A 70 -14.89 24.17 12.95
CA GLN A 70 -14.01 24.10 14.11
C GLN A 70 -13.40 25.46 14.43
N HIS A 71 -13.38 25.80 15.72
CA HIS A 71 -12.85 27.07 16.21
C HIS A 71 -13.46 28.30 15.50
N GLY A 72 -14.73 28.20 15.10
CA GLY A 72 -15.43 29.25 14.36
C GLY A 72 -15.05 29.39 12.89
N MET A 73 -14.27 28.46 12.33
CA MET A 73 -13.92 28.40 10.91
C MET A 73 -14.66 27.25 10.23
N GLU A 74 -15.20 27.51 9.04
CA GLU A 74 -15.72 26.48 8.14
C GLU A 74 -14.55 25.71 7.52
N ILE A 75 -14.63 24.39 7.56
CA ILE A 75 -13.63 23.46 7.03
C ILE A 75 -14.16 22.91 5.71
N SER A 76 -13.40 23.09 4.62
CA SER A 76 -13.79 22.55 3.32
C SER A 76 -13.40 21.07 3.19
N CYS A 77 -14.38 20.21 2.94
CA CYS A 77 -14.15 18.80 2.65
C CYS A 77 -13.84 18.62 1.15
N LEU A 78 -12.63 18.17 0.82
CA LEU A 78 -12.31 17.79 -0.55
C LEU A 78 -13.02 16.46 -0.90
N PRO A 79 -13.58 16.35 -2.11
CA PRO A 79 -14.36 15.17 -2.47
C PRO A 79 -13.46 13.96 -2.74
N PHE A 80 -13.98 12.77 -2.48
CA PHE A 80 -13.37 11.54 -2.99
C PHE A 80 -13.56 11.49 -4.51
N THR A 81 -12.45 11.55 -5.26
CA THR A 81 -12.41 11.38 -6.72
C THR A 81 -11.70 10.10 -7.13
N ILE A 82 -10.96 9.47 -6.21
CA ILE A 82 -10.25 8.20 -6.41
C ILE A 82 -10.92 7.11 -5.58
N SER A 83 -11.26 6.00 -6.23
CA SER A 83 -11.81 4.78 -5.63
C SER A 83 -10.70 4.02 -4.91
N PRO A 84 -10.98 3.42 -3.74
CA PRO A 84 -9.98 2.63 -3.03
C PRO A 84 -9.52 1.40 -3.80
N PHE A 85 -10.27 0.97 -4.83
CA PHE A 85 -9.99 -0.21 -5.62
C PHE A 85 -9.36 0.11 -6.99
N ALA A 86 -9.22 1.40 -7.33
CA ALA A 86 -8.66 1.84 -8.60
C ALA A 86 -7.25 1.30 -8.85
N GLY A 87 -6.42 1.21 -7.80
CA GLY A 87 -5.08 0.62 -7.90
C GLY A 87 -5.09 -0.85 -8.28
N LEU A 88 -6.07 -1.63 -7.80
CA LEU A 88 -6.22 -3.05 -8.15
C LEU A 88 -6.70 -3.21 -9.60
N ASP A 89 -7.62 -2.36 -10.03
CA ASP A 89 -8.13 -2.38 -11.41
C ASP A 89 -7.05 -1.91 -12.40
N LEU A 90 -6.25 -0.92 -12.01
CA LEU A 90 -5.06 -0.51 -12.74
C LEU A 90 -4.09 -1.68 -12.87
N ALA A 91 -3.72 -2.32 -11.76
CA ALA A 91 -2.79 -3.45 -11.73
C ALA A 91 -3.23 -4.61 -12.63
N LYS A 92 -4.54 -4.94 -12.65
CA LYS A 92 -5.09 -5.98 -13.55
C LYS A 92 -5.06 -5.60 -15.02
N SER A 93 -5.09 -4.31 -15.33
CA SER A 93 -5.10 -3.79 -16.70
C SER A 93 -3.71 -3.53 -17.29
N MET A 94 -2.65 -3.66 -16.48
CA MET A 94 -1.27 -3.47 -16.91
C MET A 94 -0.86 -4.47 -17.99
N SER A 95 0.08 -4.05 -18.84
CA SER A 95 0.77 -4.99 -19.73
C SER A 95 1.78 -5.83 -18.95
N SER A 96 2.18 -6.98 -19.50
CA SER A 96 3.23 -7.79 -18.89
C SER A 96 4.58 -7.07 -18.77
N ARG A 97 4.80 -6.02 -19.58
CA ARG A 97 6.01 -5.18 -19.50
C ARG A 97 5.96 -4.29 -18.26
N ASP A 98 4.81 -3.65 -18.02
CA ASP A 98 4.64 -2.71 -16.91
C ASP A 98 4.52 -3.43 -15.56
N ALA A 99 4.17 -4.72 -15.58
CA ALA A 99 4.13 -5.60 -14.41
C ALA A 99 5.52 -6.14 -13.96
N THR A 100 6.60 -5.52 -14.43
CA THR A 100 7.98 -5.83 -14.01
C THR A 100 8.30 -5.06 -12.73
N ILE A 101 8.59 -5.78 -11.66
CA ILE A 101 8.79 -5.24 -10.31
C ILE A 101 10.23 -4.76 -10.10
N ASP A 102 11.22 -5.55 -10.53
CA ASP A 102 12.64 -5.25 -10.37
C ASP A 102 13.46 -5.48 -11.65
N GLU A 103 14.71 -5.01 -11.63
CA GLU A 103 15.65 -5.13 -12.75
C GLU A 103 16.15 -6.57 -12.96
N ASP A 104 16.02 -7.43 -11.95
CA ASP A 104 16.40 -8.85 -12.01
C ASP A 104 15.34 -9.70 -12.75
N GLY A 105 14.29 -9.06 -13.27
CA GLY A 105 13.24 -9.70 -14.05
C GLY A 105 12.13 -10.34 -13.22
N LEU A 106 12.00 -9.97 -11.94
CA LEU A 106 10.82 -10.32 -11.15
C LEU A 106 9.61 -9.61 -11.77
N ARG A 107 8.63 -10.39 -12.21
CA ARG A 107 7.38 -9.88 -12.77
C ARG A 107 6.20 -10.69 -12.25
N PHE A 108 5.01 -10.09 -12.24
CA PHE A 108 3.77 -10.82 -12.02
C PHE A 108 2.91 -10.81 -13.29
N ASP A 109 1.98 -11.75 -13.41
CA ASP A 109 0.94 -11.70 -14.44
C ASP A 109 -0.26 -10.88 -13.92
N PRO A 110 -0.54 -9.69 -14.50
CA PRO A 110 -1.72 -8.89 -14.17
C PRO A 110 -3.04 -9.66 -14.16
N LYS A 111 -3.21 -10.62 -15.07
CA LYS A 111 -4.48 -11.37 -15.22
C LYS A 111 -4.69 -12.41 -14.12
N SER A 112 -3.60 -12.87 -13.52
CA SER A 112 -3.63 -13.81 -12.39
C SER A 112 -3.99 -13.14 -11.06
N LEU A 113 -4.01 -11.80 -11.00
CA LEU A 113 -4.22 -11.06 -9.76
C LEU A 113 -5.60 -11.33 -9.16
N LYS A 114 -5.60 -11.97 -7.98
CA LYS A 114 -6.76 -12.33 -7.20
C LYS A 114 -6.72 -11.66 -5.84
N THR A 115 -7.81 -11.05 -5.43
CA THR A 115 -8.00 -10.52 -4.07
C THR A 115 -8.54 -11.63 -3.17
N ASN A 116 -7.82 -11.97 -2.10
CA ASN A 116 -8.27 -12.95 -1.10
C ASN A 116 -9.04 -12.28 0.05
N LEU A 117 -8.65 -11.07 0.40
CA LEU A 117 -9.35 -10.13 1.30
C LEU A 117 -8.91 -8.71 0.89
N VAL A 118 -9.83 -7.76 0.86
CA VAL A 118 -9.53 -6.33 0.66
C VAL A 118 -10.50 -5.54 1.52
N ALA A 119 -9.98 -4.67 2.38
CA ALA A 119 -10.71 -3.68 3.13
C ALA A 119 -10.15 -2.30 2.83
N ALA A 120 -11.04 -1.32 2.70
CA ALA A 120 -10.69 0.07 2.49
C ALA A 120 -11.37 0.95 3.54
N TYR A 121 -10.61 1.85 4.15
CA TYR A 121 -11.10 2.68 5.22
C TYR A 121 -10.99 4.16 4.84
N PRO A 122 -12.11 4.89 4.68
CA PRO A 122 -12.08 6.30 4.36
C PRO A 122 -11.60 7.09 5.57
N VAL A 123 -10.66 8.00 5.36
CA VAL A 123 -10.13 8.91 6.39
C VAL A 123 -10.04 10.32 5.81
N LEU A 124 -10.49 11.30 6.59
CA LEU A 124 -10.36 12.72 6.29
C LEU A 124 -9.21 13.31 7.10
N PHE A 125 -8.14 13.71 6.42
CA PHE A 125 -6.94 14.27 7.03
C PHE A 125 -7.09 15.78 7.18
N PRO A 126 -7.06 16.34 8.40
CA PRO A 126 -7.15 17.78 8.60
C PRO A 126 -5.85 18.46 8.18
N LEU A 127 -5.96 19.44 7.28
CA LEU A 127 -4.85 20.24 6.77
C LEU A 127 -5.19 21.73 6.84
N TYR A 128 -4.17 22.58 6.86
CA TYR A 128 -4.28 23.98 6.51
C TYR A 128 -3.59 24.24 5.17
N LEU A 129 -4.28 24.99 4.31
CA LEU A 129 -3.73 25.54 3.07
C LEU A 129 -3.32 26.98 3.29
N ALA A 130 -2.13 27.35 2.85
CA ALA A 130 -1.65 28.73 2.85
C ALA A 130 -1.06 29.07 1.48
N GLN A 131 -1.33 30.25 0.96
CA GLN A 131 -0.67 30.75 -0.25
C GLN A 131 0.19 31.94 0.12
N TYR A 132 1.44 31.92 -0.31
CA TYR A 132 2.42 32.98 -0.09
C TYR A 132 2.89 33.53 -1.43
N GLN A 133 3.07 34.86 -1.49
CA GLN A 133 3.81 35.48 -2.58
C GLN A 133 5.30 35.46 -2.23
N SER A 134 6.07 34.74 -3.02
CA SER A 134 7.53 34.72 -2.93
C SER A 134 8.10 35.67 -3.99
N PRO A 135 9.00 36.59 -3.62
CA PRO A 135 9.77 37.30 -4.62
C PRO A 135 10.67 36.31 -5.37
N VAL A 136 10.68 36.43 -6.70
CA VAL A 136 11.58 35.70 -7.62
C VAL A 136 12.22 36.74 -8.56
N PRO A 137 13.37 36.46 -9.21
CA PRO A 137 14.07 37.45 -10.05
C PRO A 137 13.19 38.11 -11.12
N GLU A 138 12.20 37.38 -11.67
CA GLU A 138 11.28 37.86 -12.71
C GLU A 138 9.93 38.38 -12.17
N GLY A 139 9.74 38.48 -10.85
CA GLY A 139 8.51 39.03 -10.26
C GLY A 139 8.09 38.39 -8.94
N GLN A 140 6.82 38.01 -8.85
CA GLN A 140 6.26 37.32 -7.70
C GLN A 140 5.65 36.00 -8.14
N GLN A 141 5.94 34.94 -7.40
CA GLN A 141 5.33 33.64 -7.59
C GLN A 141 4.44 33.30 -6.40
N LEU A 142 3.24 32.79 -6.68
CA LEU A 142 2.36 32.23 -5.66
C LEU A 142 2.78 30.80 -5.35
N VAL A 143 2.88 30.49 -4.06
CA VAL A 143 3.30 29.18 -3.61
C VAL A 143 2.34 28.70 -2.55
N THR A 144 1.71 27.57 -2.84
CA THR A 144 0.79 26.92 -1.90
C THR A 144 1.57 26.00 -0.97
N VAL A 145 1.28 26.12 0.32
CA VAL A 145 1.86 25.36 1.41
C VAL A 145 0.74 24.59 2.11
N PHE A 146 0.99 23.31 2.34
CA PHE A 146 0.11 22.36 3.00
C PHE A 146 0.69 22.03 4.36
N ILE A 147 -0.11 22.22 5.41
CA ILE A 147 0.32 22.04 6.80
C ILE A 147 -0.62 21.03 7.45
N GLU A 148 -0.09 19.92 7.93
CA GLU A 148 -0.91 18.95 8.67
C GLU A 148 -1.38 19.52 10.01
N ALA A 149 -2.65 19.28 10.33
CA ALA A 149 -3.32 19.89 11.48
C ALA A 149 -3.75 18.90 12.58
N PHE A 150 -3.44 17.60 12.43
CA PHE A 150 -3.77 16.58 13.46
C PHE A 150 -2.69 16.42 14.54
N GLY A 151 -1.50 16.99 14.37
CA GLY A 151 -0.36 16.80 15.29
C GLY A 151 0.35 18.11 15.66
N HIS A 152 1.01 18.12 16.82
CA HIS A 152 1.73 19.29 17.33
C HIS A 152 2.90 19.73 16.41
N ASN A 153 3.49 18.78 15.68
CA ASN A 153 4.58 18.98 14.73
C ASN A 153 4.19 18.48 13.32
N GLY A 154 2.99 18.85 12.85
CA GLY A 154 2.50 18.40 11.54
C GLY A 154 3.47 18.65 10.38
N ARG A 155 3.48 17.80 9.37
CA ARG A 155 4.35 17.98 8.21
C ARG A 155 3.98 19.26 7.46
N ILE A 156 4.98 19.88 6.85
CA ILE A 156 4.81 21.05 5.99
C ILE A 156 5.32 20.68 4.62
N ARG A 157 4.47 20.82 3.62
CA ARG A 157 4.78 20.58 2.21
C ARG A 157 4.48 21.80 1.39
N ALA A 158 5.18 21.98 0.29
CA ALA A 158 4.89 23.05 -0.66
C ALA A 158 4.80 22.49 -2.07
N GLU A 159 3.99 23.14 -2.89
CA GLU A 159 3.96 22.84 -4.33
C GLU A 159 5.35 23.04 -4.95
N ARG A 160 5.62 22.25 -5.99
CA ARG A 160 6.84 22.33 -6.80
C ARG A 160 7.20 23.78 -7.11
N ARG A 161 8.48 24.09 -6.90
CA ARG A 161 9.12 25.27 -7.46
C ARG A 161 10.21 24.78 -8.40
N ASP A 162 10.40 25.51 -9.50
CA ASP A 162 11.59 25.35 -10.34
C ASP A 162 12.80 26.01 -9.66
N LEU A 163 13.03 25.70 -8.39
CA LEU A 163 14.06 26.31 -7.56
C LEU A 163 15.45 26.01 -8.12
N GLY A 164 15.64 24.83 -8.69
CA GLY A 164 16.87 24.48 -9.38
C GLY A 164 17.10 25.37 -10.61
N LYS A 165 16.06 25.60 -11.41
CA LYS A 165 16.12 26.55 -12.53
C LYS A 165 16.48 27.95 -12.07
N GLU A 166 15.83 28.48 -11.04
CA GLU A 166 16.12 29.79 -10.46
C GLU A 166 17.59 29.88 -9.99
N LEU A 167 18.09 28.85 -9.30
CA LEU A 167 19.49 28.80 -8.84
C LEU A 167 20.50 28.78 -9.99
N ARG A 168 20.19 28.07 -11.09
CA ARG A 168 21.03 28.05 -12.31
C ARG A 168 21.06 29.41 -13.01
N GLU A 169 19.96 30.15 -13.00
CA GLU A 169 19.88 31.50 -13.57
C GLU A 169 20.69 32.53 -12.75
N ILE A 170 20.74 32.37 -11.43
CA ILE A 170 21.53 33.24 -10.53
C ILE A 170 23.04 32.96 -10.67
N MET A 171 23.42 31.72 -11.03
CA MET A 171 24.82 31.33 -11.17
C MET A 171 25.14 30.76 -12.57
N PRO A 172 25.12 31.62 -13.61
CA PRO A 172 25.46 31.20 -14.98
C PRO A 172 26.97 30.87 -15.05
N GLY A 173 27.29 29.58 -15.00
CA GLY A 173 28.67 29.08 -14.91
C GLY A 173 28.96 28.23 -13.67
N ALA A 174 27.93 27.82 -12.93
CA ALA A 174 28.08 26.88 -11.83
C ALA A 174 28.74 25.56 -12.29
N PRO A 175 29.54 24.89 -11.43
CA PRO A 175 30.12 23.58 -11.73
C PRO A 175 29.04 22.53 -12.07
N GLN A 176 29.38 21.53 -12.90
CA GLN A 176 28.42 20.50 -13.32
C GLN A 176 27.71 19.81 -12.13
N MET A 177 28.42 19.52 -11.05
CA MET A 177 27.81 18.94 -9.84
C MET A 177 26.68 19.79 -9.24
N PHE A 178 26.76 21.12 -9.36
CA PHE A 178 25.71 22.03 -8.91
C PHE A 178 24.54 22.00 -9.87
N ILE A 179 24.81 21.96 -11.17
CA ILE A 179 23.78 21.81 -12.21
C ILE A 179 23.01 20.50 -11.99
N ASP A 180 23.71 19.39 -11.82
CA ASP A 180 23.12 18.07 -11.55
C ASP A 180 22.24 18.11 -10.28
N PHE A 181 22.76 18.64 -9.18
CA PHE A 181 22.00 18.85 -7.95
C PHE A 181 20.73 19.70 -8.15
N THR A 182 20.84 20.81 -8.89
CA THR A 182 19.66 21.64 -9.17
C THR A 182 18.64 20.96 -10.08
N HIS A 183 19.06 20.06 -10.98
CA HIS A 183 18.13 19.23 -11.73
C HIS A 183 17.40 18.26 -10.81
N GLU A 184 18.12 17.61 -9.88
CA GLU A 184 17.49 16.78 -8.85
C GLU A 184 16.47 17.57 -8.02
N MET A 185 16.75 18.84 -7.70
CA MET A 185 15.78 19.70 -6.99
C MET A 185 14.53 20.01 -7.83
N ASP A 186 14.67 20.20 -9.14
CA ASP A 186 13.53 20.44 -10.04
C ASP A 186 12.73 19.15 -10.26
N ASP A 187 13.34 17.98 -10.13
CA ASP A 187 12.66 16.69 -10.27
C ASP A 187 11.81 16.33 -9.04
N VAL A 188 11.87 17.14 -7.97
CA VAL A 188 11.01 16.97 -6.79
C VAL A 188 9.68 17.71 -6.99
N ASP A 189 8.62 16.95 -7.28
CA ASP A 189 7.27 17.49 -7.44
C ASP A 189 6.67 18.06 -6.13
N ILE A 190 7.21 17.68 -4.96
CA ILE A 190 6.73 18.11 -3.64
C ILE A 190 7.91 18.40 -2.71
N ALA A 191 8.08 19.67 -2.34
CA ALA A 191 9.06 20.05 -1.33
C ALA A 191 8.54 19.74 0.08
N ASN A 192 9.12 18.76 0.76
CA ASN A 192 8.89 18.52 2.19
C ASN A 192 9.72 19.52 3.01
N LEU A 193 9.09 20.62 3.45
CA LEU A 193 9.73 21.67 4.24
C LEU A 193 9.92 21.26 5.71
N ARG A 194 9.05 20.37 6.22
CA ARG A 194 9.13 19.82 7.57
C ARG A 194 8.56 18.40 7.63
N GLY A 195 9.32 17.54 8.30
CA GLY A 195 8.96 16.14 8.56
C GLY A 195 9.22 15.22 7.39
N GLU A 196 9.27 13.93 7.67
CA GLU A 196 9.64 12.90 6.69
C GLU A 196 8.41 12.47 5.86
N PRO A 197 8.60 12.16 4.56
CA PRO A 197 7.56 11.51 3.78
C PRO A 197 7.26 10.12 4.34
N SER A 198 5.98 9.77 4.37
CA SER A 198 5.57 8.38 4.63
C SER A 198 5.53 7.61 3.31
N PRO A 199 5.80 6.29 3.32
CA PRO A 199 5.44 5.45 2.18
C PRO A 199 3.92 5.43 2.00
N PHE A 200 3.47 5.18 0.77
CA PHE A 200 2.09 4.83 0.45
C PHE A 200 1.81 3.38 0.80
N PHE A 201 2.66 2.47 0.36
CA PHE A 201 2.42 1.04 0.51
C PHE A 201 3.38 0.42 1.53
N ASN A 202 2.79 -0.30 2.48
CA ASN A 202 3.49 -1.14 3.43
C ASN A 202 3.16 -2.61 3.14
N VAL A 203 4.12 -3.31 2.56
CA VAL A 203 4.01 -4.71 2.17
C VAL A 203 4.68 -5.56 3.25
N ALA A 204 3.90 -6.17 4.14
CA ALA A 204 4.39 -6.96 5.27
C ALA A 204 5.22 -8.18 4.82
N GLY A 205 4.88 -8.76 3.68
CA GLY A 205 5.58 -9.95 3.20
C GLY A 205 4.97 -10.58 1.96
N PHE A 206 5.79 -11.40 1.29
CA PHE A 206 5.33 -12.36 0.30
C PHE A 206 5.49 -13.78 0.83
N LEU A 207 4.51 -14.60 0.49
CA LEU A 207 4.44 -16.00 0.86
C LEU A 207 5.16 -16.85 -0.20
N THR A 208 6.44 -16.54 -0.47
CA THR A 208 7.32 -17.35 -1.37
C THR A 208 8.54 -17.91 -0.63
N PRO A 209 9.12 -19.03 -1.09
CA PRO A 209 10.25 -19.68 -0.43
C PRO A 209 11.63 -19.07 -0.73
N GLU A 210 11.82 -18.34 -1.82
CA GLU A 210 13.16 -18.15 -2.41
C GLU A 210 13.74 -16.72 -2.30
N ARG A 211 12.91 -15.68 -2.10
CA ARG A 211 13.40 -14.30 -1.93
C ARG A 211 12.64 -13.56 -0.84
N ARG A 212 13.32 -13.33 0.29
CA ARG A 212 12.88 -12.32 1.28
C ARG A 212 12.80 -10.90 0.69
N ALA A 213 13.49 -10.66 -0.44
CA ALA A 213 13.56 -9.38 -1.11
C ALA A 213 12.32 -9.02 -1.96
N ILE A 214 11.36 -9.94 -2.21
CA ILE A 214 10.18 -9.62 -3.03
C ILE A 214 9.32 -8.54 -2.37
N ALA A 215 9.11 -8.62 -1.04
CA ALA A 215 8.31 -7.63 -0.31
C ALA A 215 8.86 -6.20 -0.41
N PRO A 216 10.13 -5.94 -0.08
CA PRO A 216 10.67 -4.59 -0.24
C PRO A 216 10.71 -4.13 -1.70
N ALA A 217 11.04 -5.01 -2.66
CA ALA A 217 11.03 -4.66 -4.08
C ALA A 217 9.63 -4.29 -4.59
N ALA A 218 8.60 -5.04 -4.21
CA ALA A 218 7.21 -4.75 -4.56
C ALA A 218 6.70 -3.48 -3.88
N ALA A 219 7.06 -3.25 -2.61
CA ALA A 219 6.72 -2.02 -1.91
C ALA A 219 7.35 -0.81 -2.60
N GLU A 220 8.65 -0.87 -2.93
CA GLU A 220 9.34 0.19 -3.65
C GLU A 220 8.72 0.43 -5.03
N TRP A 221 8.44 -0.64 -5.78
CA TRP A 221 7.76 -0.56 -7.08
C TRP A 221 6.38 0.12 -6.97
N LEU A 222 5.52 -0.31 -6.04
CA LEU A 222 4.21 0.31 -5.83
C LEU A 222 4.32 1.79 -5.42
N ASN A 223 5.26 2.12 -4.52
CA ASN A 223 5.50 3.50 -4.10
C ASN A 223 5.99 4.37 -5.27
N ARG A 224 6.84 3.85 -6.16
CA ARG A 224 7.28 4.60 -7.35
C ARG A 224 6.14 4.87 -8.31
N LEU A 225 5.24 3.90 -8.53
CA LEU A 225 4.09 4.09 -9.43
C LEU A 225 3.18 5.24 -8.99
N ILE A 226 2.88 5.32 -7.69
CA ILE A 226 1.92 6.30 -7.17
C ILE A 226 2.48 7.72 -7.05
N ILE A 227 3.81 7.86 -6.91
CA ILE A 227 4.47 9.18 -6.78
C ILE A 227 4.53 9.92 -8.13
N THR A 228 4.30 9.23 -9.26
CA THR A 228 4.30 9.89 -10.57
C THR A 228 3.15 10.90 -10.74
N HIS A 229 3.43 12.01 -11.42
CA HIS A 229 2.43 13.06 -11.67
C HIS A 229 1.18 12.56 -12.42
N GLU A 230 1.31 11.50 -13.23
CA GLU A 230 0.23 10.89 -13.98
C GLU A 230 -0.61 9.90 -13.16
N ALA A 231 -0.16 9.49 -11.97
CA ALA A 231 -0.84 8.47 -11.18
C ALA A 231 -2.23 8.91 -10.73
N GLY A 232 -2.35 10.14 -10.21
CA GLY A 232 -3.64 10.70 -9.75
C GLY A 232 -4.70 10.69 -10.84
N PRO A 233 -4.47 11.36 -11.99
CA PRO A 233 -5.40 11.33 -13.13
C PRO A 233 -5.73 9.91 -13.63
N THR A 234 -4.71 9.04 -13.72
CA THR A 234 -4.90 7.64 -14.13
C THR A 234 -5.83 6.89 -13.15
N LEU A 235 -5.66 7.11 -11.85
CA LEU A 235 -6.51 6.50 -10.82
C LEU A 235 -7.93 7.05 -10.87
N VAL A 236 -8.12 8.35 -11.10
CA VAL A 236 -9.47 8.94 -11.30
C VAL A 236 -10.16 8.31 -12.51
N GLU A 237 -9.46 8.17 -13.63
CA GLU A 237 -10.00 7.51 -14.82
C GLU A 237 -10.46 6.08 -14.51
N LYS A 238 -9.65 5.31 -13.77
CA LYS A 238 -10.00 3.94 -13.34
C LYS A 238 -11.14 3.91 -12.31
N SER A 239 -11.28 4.95 -11.52
CA SER A 239 -12.32 5.05 -10.49
C SER A 239 -13.71 5.26 -11.08
N GLY A 240 -13.79 5.97 -12.20
CA GLY A 240 -15.05 6.46 -12.73
C GLY A 240 -15.74 7.42 -11.74
N ILE A 241 -17.07 7.51 -11.82
CA ILE A 241 -17.85 8.36 -10.91
C ILE A 241 -18.11 7.59 -9.62
N ILE A 242 -17.54 8.07 -8.52
CA ILE A 242 -17.82 7.56 -7.17
C ILE A 242 -19.14 8.16 -6.71
N THR A 243 -20.21 7.37 -6.74
CA THR A 243 -21.55 7.83 -6.34
C THR A 243 -22.03 7.27 -5.01
N SER A 244 -21.31 6.29 -4.46
CA SER A 244 -21.71 5.59 -3.24
C SER A 244 -20.52 4.88 -2.59
N ASP A 245 -20.59 4.74 -1.26
CA ASP A 245 -19.72 3.95 -0.39
C ASP A 245 -20.36 2.60 0.02
N ASP A 246 -21.45 2.18 -0.65
CA ASP A 246 -22.19 0.93 -0.36
C ASP A 246 -21.39 -0.37 -0.63
N ASP A 247 -20.16 -0.30 -1.16
CA ASP A 247 -19.34 -1.49 -1.35
C ASP A 247 -19.01 -2.11 0.02
N PRO A 248 -19.37 -3.38 0.30
CA PRO A 248 -19.17 -3.97 1.63
C PRO A 248 -17.72 -3.97 2.13
N ARG A 249 -16.75 -3.82 1.21
CA ARG A 249 -15.32 -3.73 1.51
C ARG A 249 -14.90 -2.36 2.04
N ILE A 250 -15.72 -1.33 1.88
CA ILE A 250 -15.52 -0.02 2.48
C ILE A 250 -16.00 -0.11 3.93
N ARG A 251 -15.07 0.04 4.88
CA ARG A 251 -15.31 -0.20 6.30
C ARG A 251 -14.92 1.03 7.13
N PRO A 252 -15.50 1.22 8.33
CA PRO A 252 -14.99 2.21 9.27
C PRO A 252 -13.52 1.96 9.60
N CYS A 253 -12.71 3.03 9.65
CA CYS A 253 -11.30 2.95 10.05
C CYS A 253 -11.19 2.81 11.58
N SER A 254 -11.60 1.68 12.16
CA SER A 254 -11.46 1.43 13.60
C SER A 254 -10.34 0.43 13.88
N PHE A 255 -9.72 0.57 15.05
CA PHE A 255 -8.72 -0.36 15.55
C PHE A 255 -9.25 -1.80 15.59
N GLU A 256 -10.50 -2.01 16.02
CA GLU A 256 -11.13 -3.33 16.05
C GLU A 256 -11.22 -3.96 14.64
N GLU A 257 -11.69 -3.20 13.64
CA GLU A 257 -11.87 -3.72 12.29
C GLU A 257 -10.52 -4.02 11.63
N ARG A 258 -9.54 -3.10 11.75
CA ARG A 258 -8.16 -3.29 11.26
C ARG A 258 -7.49 -4.48 11.93
N THR A 259 -7.60 -4.60 13.26
CA THR A 259 -7.01 -5.72 14.01
C THR A 259 -7.59 -7.05 13.58
N ARG A 260 -8.93 -7.16 13.43
CA ARG A 260 -9.58 -8.37 12.95
C ARG A 260 -9.08 -8.77 11.55
N ASN A 261 -8.97 -7.81 10.64
CA ASN A 261 -8.49 -8.06 9.29
C ASN A 261 -7.02 -8.47 9.28
N MET A 262 -6.19 -7.81 10.09
CA MET A 262 -4.78 -8.16 10.30
C MET A 262 -4.63 -9.59 10.84
N GLU A 263 -5.34 -9.94 11.90
CA GLU A 263 -5.31 -11.30 12.49
C GLU A 263 -5.66 -12.35 11.45
N TRP A 264 -6.68 -12.09 10.63
CA TRP A 264 -7.04 -12.98 9.52
C TRP A 264 -5.92 -13.12 8.48
N MET A 265 -5.25 -12.03 8.11
CA MET A 265 -4.12 -12.05 7.17
C MET A 265 -2.87 -12.74 7.76
N LEU A 266 -2.62 -12.59 9.07
CA LEU A 266 -1.52 -13.26 9.76
C LEU A 266 -1.69 -14.78 9.76
N LEU A 267 -2.93 -15.29 9.88
CA LEU A 267 -3.22 -16.72 9.72
C LEU A 267 -2.79 -17.23 8.33
N SER A 268 -3.00 -16.45 7.27
CA SER A 268 -2.50 -16.79 5.92
C SER A 268 -0.98 -16.88 5.89
N GLY A 269 -0.30 -15.95 6.57
CA GLY A 269 1.16 -15.96 6.69
C GLY A 269 1.69 -17.19 7.43
N GLU A 270 1.09 -17.56 8.55
CA GLU A 270 1.43 -18.76 9.32
C GLU A 270 1.21 -20.03 8.48
N MET A 271 0.04 -20.15 7.85
CA MET A 271 -0.34 -21.29 7.02
C MET A 271 0.66 -21.51 5.87
N GLU A 272 0.97 -20.47 5.10
CA GLU A 272 1.91 -20.59 3.98
C GLU A 272 3.34 -20.86 4.47
N SER A 273 3.72 -20.32 5.63
CA SER A 273 5.01 -20.66 6.24
C SER A 273 5.11 -22.15 6.57
N MET A 274 4.05 -22.75 7.13
CA MET A 274 4.02 -24.18 7.41
C MET A 274 4.01 -25.02 6.14
N LYS A 275 3.24 -24.62 5.11
CA LYS A 275 3.25 -25.29 3.79
C LYS A 275 4.66 -25.30 3.19
N ARG A 276 5.41 -24.20 3.30
CA ARG A 276 6.82 -24.15 2.88
C ARG A 276 7.69 -25.17 3.63
N VAL A 277 7.58 -25.23 4.95
CA VAL A 277 8.34 -26.21 5.75
C VAL A 277 8.03 -27.64 5.31
N VAL A 278 6.75 -27.97 5.10
CA VAL A 278 6.33 -29.29 4.62
C VAL A 278 6.92 -29.59 3.24
N THR A 279 6.87 -28.65 2.29
CA THR A 279 7.44 -28.82 0.96
C THR A 279 8.96 -29.02 1.01
N SER A 280 9.70 -28.16 1.72
CA SER A 280 11.16 -28.29 1.85
C SER A 280 11.58 -29.58 2.55
N MET A 281 10.81 -30.04 3.53
CA MET A 281 11.04 -31.33 4.19
C MET A 281 10.88 -32.49 3.20
N LYS A 282 9.82 -32.50 2.39
CA LYS A 282 9.58 -33.52 1.36
C LYS A 282 10.71 -33.55 0.33
N GLU A 283 11.09 -32.39 -0.20
CA GLU A 283 12.19 -32.29 -1.18
C GLU A 283 13.53 -32.75 -0.59
N THR A 284 13.83 -32.42 0.66
CA THR A 284 15.08 -32.86 1.33
C THR A 284 15.11 -34.37 1.54
N HIS A 285 13.95 -34.95 1.88
CA HIS A 285 13.80 -36.38 2.07
C HIS A 285 13.97 -37.15 0.75
N GLU A 286 13.33 -36.68 -0.33
CA GLU A 286 13.46 -37.25 -1.68
C GLU A 286 14.92 -37.21 -2.19
N ASN A 287 15.66 -36.16 -1.83
CA ASN A 287 17.08 -36.00 -2.16
C ASN A 287 18.05 -36.77 -1.24
N GLY A 288 17.54 -37.62 -0.32
CA GLY A 288 18.36 -38.54 0.48
C GLY A 288 19.22 -37.90 1.58
N ARG A 289 18.99 -36.62 1.93
CA ARG A 289 19.75 -35.90 2.96
C ARG A 289 19.10 -36.03 4.35
N ILE A 290 19.05 -37.24 4.91
CA ILE A 290 18.67 -37.42 6.33
C ILE A 290 19.95 -37.59 7.16
N VAL A 291 20.28 -36.59 7.97
CA VAL A 291 21.39 -36.67 8.93
C VAL A 291 20.92 -37.49 10.14
N HIS A 292 21.56 -38.63 10.37
CA HIS A 292 21.32 -39.47 11.55
C HIS A 292 21.69 -38.70 12.84
N VAL A 293 20.70 -38.45 13.70
CA VAL A 293 20.92 -38.04 15.09
C VAL A 293 20.30 -39.11 15.99
N GLY A 294 21.14 -39.80 16.74
CA GLY A 294 20.84 -41.06 17.39
C GLY A 294 19.74 -40.99 18.45
N SER A 295 18.69 -41.80 18.26
CA SER A 295 17.86 -42.36 19.31
C SER A 295 17.44 -43.79 18.93
N LYS A 296 17.42 -44.71 19.89
CA LYS A 296 17.25 -46.16 19.65
C LYS A 296 15.78 -46.62 19.56
N THR A 297 14.80 -45.71 19.64
CA THR A 297 13.39 -46.08 19.85
C THR A 297 12.43 -45.74 18.70
N ALA A 298 12.81 -44.90 17.74
CA ALA A 298 12.01 -44.59 16.55
C ALA A 298 12.93 -44.43 15.34
N THR A 299 12.51 -44.88 14.15
CA THR A 299 13.33 -44.66 12.95
C THR A 299 13.27 -43.18 12.56
N PRO A 300 14.32 -42.62 11.92
CA PRO A 300 14.27 -41.25 11.41
C PRO A 300 13.08 -41.00 10.47
N GLN A 301 12.63 -42.03 9.75
CA GLN A 301 11.45 -41.97 8.89
C GLN A 301 10.17 -41.74 9.71
N ASP A 302 9.98 -42.51 10.80
CA ASP A 302 8.81 -42.37 11.66
C ASP A 302 8.71 -40.96 12.26
N ILE A 303 9.85 -40.38 12.66
CA ILE A 303 9.93 -39.01 13.20
C ILE A 303 9.58 -37.98 12.11
N PHE A 304 10.11 -38.17 10.91
CA PHE A 304 9.85 -37.29 9.76
C PHE A 304 8.36 -37.31 9.38
N ASP A 305 7.78 -38.49 9.22
CA ASP A 305 6.37 -38.67 8.86
C ASP A 305 5.44 -38.13 9.95
N ALA A 306 5.77 -38.36 11.23
CA ALA A 306 5.02 -37.78 12.35
C ALA A 306 5.08 -36.24 12.35
N THR A 307 6.23 -35.66 12.02
CA THR A 307 6.41 -34.20 11.94
C THR A 307 5.61 -33.61 10.79
N ILE A 308 5.69 -34.20 9.59
CA ILE A 308 4.87 -33.77 8.44
C ILE A 308 3.39 -33.85 8.77
N LYS A 309 2.93 -34.96 9.36
CA LYS A 309 1.53 -35.14 9.74
C LYS A 309 1.09 -34.09 10.76
N SER A 310 1.93 -33.77 11.74
CA SER A 310 1.66 -32.71 12.72
C SER A 310 1.52 -31.34 12.06
N LEU A 311 2.41 -30.99 11.13
CA LEU A 311 2.35 -29.73 10.39
C LEU A 311 1.12 -29.65 9.48
N GLN A 312 0.77 -30.75 8.80
CA GLN A 312 -0.44 -30.83 7.98
C GLN A 312 -1.71 -30.65 8.80
N SER A 313 -1.79 -31.31 9.97
CA SER A 313 -2.91 -31.13 10.89
C SER A 313 -3.05 -29.67 11.35
N ARG A 314 -1.93 -28.99 11.60
CA ARG A 314 -1.95 -27.58 11.99
C ARG A 314 -2.35 -26.66 10.81
N ILE A 315 -1.93 -26.98 9.59
CA ILE A 315 -2.38 -26.27 8.38
C ILE A 315 -3.91 -26.39 8.24
N GLU A 316 -4.48 -27.58 8.41
CA GLU A 316 -5.93 -27.79 8.36
C GLU A 316 -6.68 -27.03 9.46
N GLU A 317 -6.11 -26.97 10.67
CA GLU A 317 -6.64 -26.17 11.78
C GLU A 317 -6.66 -24.68 11.44
N ILE A 318 -5.55 -24.13 10.95
CA ILE A 318 -5.44 -22.72 10.54
C ILE A 318 -6.40 -22.42 9.38
N GLU A 319 -6.54 -23.32 8.41
CA GLU A 319 -7.52 -23.17 7.31
C GLU A 319 -8.96 -23.10 7.84
N THR A 320 -9.27 -23.87 8.88
CA THR A 320 -10.57 -23.86 9.55
C THR A 320 -10.78 -22.54 10.28
N GLN A 321 -9.82 -22.13 11.11
CA GLN A 321 -9.85 -20.85 11.81
C GLN A 321 -10.00 -19.67 10.84
N ARG A 322 -9.30 -19.71 9.70
CA ARG A 322 -9.41 -18.67 8.67
C ARG A 322 -10.82 -18.61 8.08
N LYS A 323 -11.46 -19.74 7.80
CA LYS A 323 -12.86 -19.79 7.29
C LYS A 323 -13.86 -19.25 8.31
N GLU A 324 -13.66 -19.59 9.58
CA GLU A 324 -14.48 -19.14 10.70
C GLU A 324 -14.33 -17.63 10.94
N ASN A 325 -13.09 -17.14 10.92
CA ASN A 325 -12.74 -15.73 11.13
C ASN A 325 -12.93 -14.86 9.88
N THR A 326 -13.28 -15.42 8.71
CA THR A 326 -13.55 -14.62 7.51
C THR A 326 -14.66 -13.60 7.80
N PRO A 327 -14.40 -12.30 7.61
CA PRO A 327 -15.37 -11.26 7.91
C PRO A 327 -16.69 -11.46 7.16
N PRO A 328 -17.85 -11.24 7.80
CA PRO A 328 -19.17 -11.42 7.16
C PRO A 328 -19.34 -10.57 5.89
N TRP A 329 -18.89 -9.32 5.90
CA TRP A 329 -18.97 -8.41 4.76
C TRP A 329 -18.15 -8.90 3.56
N TRP A 330 -17.06 -9.66 3.79
CA TRP A 330 -16.29 -10.26 2.72
C TRP A 330 -17.04 -11.41 2.06
N LYS A 331 -17.74 -12.23 2.87
CA LYS A 331 -18.62 -13.30 2.35
C LYS A 331 -19.74 -12.71 1.50
N GLU A 332 -20.36 -11.62 1.96
CA GLU A 332 -21.35 -10.87 1.21
C GLU A 332 -20.78 -10.36 -0.13
N TRP A 333 -19.60 -9.76 -0.12
CA TRP A 333 -18.95 -9.28 -1.34
C TRP A 333 -18.67 -10.41 -2.35
N LEU A 334 -18.22 -11.58 -1.87
CA LEU A 334 -18.01 -12.76 -2.72
C LEU A 334 -19.32 -13.23 -3.37
N ASP A 335 -20.42 -13.22 -2.63
CA ASP A 335 -21.75 -13.57 -3.13
C ASP A 335 -22.26 -12.56 -4.17
N ILE A 336 -22.06 -11.25 -3.96
CA ILE A 336 -22.40 -10.21 -4.94
C ILE A 336 -21.55 -10.37 -6.20
N SER A 337 -20.25 -10.60 -6.04
CA SER A 337 -19.28 -10.69 -7.14
C SER A 337 -19.49 -11.94 -8.00
N SER A 338 -19.85 -13.07 -7.39
CA SER A 338 -20.15 -14.30 -8.14
C SER A 338 -21.42 -14.14 -8.98
N LYS A 339 -22.48 -13.54 -8.44
CA LYS A 339 -23.73 -13.26 -9.18
C LYS A 339 -23.53 -12.33 -10.37
N LYS A 340 -22.61 -11.36 -10.27
CA LYS A 340 -22.26 -10.46 -11.38
C LYS A 340 -21.57 -11.19 -12.54
N LYS A 341 -20.78 -12.24 -12.27
CA LYS A 341 -20.08 -13.03 -13.31
C LYS A 341 -20.98 -14.01 -14.06
N SER A 342 -22.14 -14.37 -13.49
CA SER A 342 -23.11 -15.29 -14.11
C SER A 342 -24.12 -14.60 -15.02
N LYS A 343 -24.09 -13.27 -15.11
CA LYS A 343 -24.85 -12.46 -16.05
C LYS A 343 -23.91 -11.99 -17.16
#